data_AF-A0A2H6NAF8-F1
#
_entry.id   AF-A0A2H6NAF8-F1
#
_cell.length_a   1.000
_cell.length_b   1.000
_cell.length_c   1.000
_cell.angle_alpha   90.00
_cell.angle_beta   90.00
_cell.angle_gamma   90.00
#
_symmetry.space_group_name_H-M   'P 1'
#
loop_
_entity.id
_entity.type
_entity.pdbx_description
1 polymer ?
#
loop_
_entity_poly.entity_id
_entity_poly.type
_entity_poly.pdbx_seq_one_letter_code
_entity_poly.pdbx_strand_id
1 'polypeptide(L)'
;NPQNKSQILQEIFPIFSSLLFPKDISLKSCFLIHHPRLQDKTYRLQNTFVVGSGRLNLYVIPSFLCREHCKTLMVELEAGDIGFTNVDYWATSFNSRGSEPVVVCDGSAG
;
A
#
# COMPACT_ATOMS: atom_id res chain seq x y z
N ASN A 1 8.61 11.47 -28.90
CA ASN A 1 8.35 10.01 -28.86
C ASN A 1 8.17 9.65 -27.39
N PRO A 2 6.94 9.39 -26.90
CA PRO A 2 6.77 9.08 -25.49
C PRO A 2 7.48 7.74 -25.26
N GLN A 3 8.52 7.72 -24.41
CA GLN A 3 9.09 6.47 -23.94
C GLN A 3 7.93 5.61 -23.45
N ASN A 4 7.84 4.40 -23.99
CA ASN A 4 6.74 3.49 -23.70
C ASN A 4 6.71 3.35 -22.17
N LYS A 5 5.62 3.71 -21.50
CA LYS A 5 5.58 3.74 -20.01
C LYS A 5 6.04 2.40 -19.39
N SER A 6 5.85 1.31 -20.13
CA SER A 6 6.34 -0.03 -19.82
C SER A 6 7.88 -0.17 -19.78
N GLN A 7 8.64 0.58 -20.60
CA GLN A 7 10.11 0.58 -20.59
C GLN A 7 10.68 1.20 -19.31
N ILE A 8 10.15 2.36 -18.88
CA ILE A 8 10.60 3.02 -17.66
C ILE A 8 10.40 2.09 -16.45
N LEU A 9 9.27 1.40 -16.39
CA LEU A 9 9.00 0.46 -15.31
C LEU A 9 9.95 -0.76 -15.32
N GLN A 10 10.30 -1.27 -16.50
CA GLN A 10 11.31 -2.35 -16.63
C GLN A 10 12.71 -1.88 -16.22
N GLU A 11 13.07 -0.63 -16.51
CA GLU A 11 14.36 -0.04 -16.12
C GLU A 11 14.47 0.14 -14.59
N ILE A 12 13.38 0.55 -13.92
CA ILE A 12 13.36 0.75 -12.47
C ILE A 12 13.25 -0.59 -11.72
N PHE A 13 12.56 -1.58 -12.29
CA PHE A 13 12.26 -2.86 -11.63
C PHE A 13 12.76 -4.08 -12.45
N PRO A 14 14.08 -4.26 -12.61
CA PRO A 14 14.65 -5.19 -13.61
C PRO A 14 14.44 -6.68 -13.34
N ILE A 15 14.05 -7.07 -12.12
CA ILE A 15 13.82 -8.49 -11.74
C ILE A 15 12.39 -8.94 -12.12
N PHE A 16 11.47 -8.00 -12.30
CA PHE A 16 10.07 -8.31 -12.60
C PHE A 16 9.86 -8.41 -14.12
N SER A 17 9.84 -9.63 -14.64
CA SER A 17 9.56 -9.93 -16.07
C SER A 17 8.12 -9.58 -16.50
N SER A 18 7.23 -9.38 -15.53
CA SER A 18 5.89 -8.82 -15.68
C SER A 18 5.64 -7.86 -14.50
N LEU A 19 4.97 -6.74 -14.75
CA LEU A 19 4.49 -5.89 -13.66
C LEU A 19 3.54 -6.71 -12.80
N LEU A 20 3.90 -6.94 -11.54
CA LEU A 20 2.96 -7.47 -10.54
C LEU A 20 1.84 -6.46 -10.23
N PHE A 21 1.97 -5.23 -10.71
CA PHE A 21 0.94 -4.22 -10.63
C PHE A 21 -0.23 -4.57 -11.56
N PRO A 22 -1.48 -4.50 -11.08
CA PRO A 22 -2.65 -4.68 -11.92
C PRO A 22 -2.64 -3.65 -13.04
N LYS A 23 -3.09 -4.03 -14.24
CA LYS A 23 -3.26 -3.07 -15.34
C LYS A 23 -4.23 -1.96 -14.96
N ASP A 24 -5.27 -2.35 -14.22
CA ASP A 24 -6.36 -1.49 -13.81
C ASP A 24 -6.61 -1.70 -12.31
N ILE A 25 -6.69 -0.61 -11.55
CA ILE A 25 -7.05 -0.62 -10.14
C ILE A 25 -8.33 0.18 -10.00
N SER A 26 -9.34 -0.43 -9.36
CA SER A 26 -10.57 0.27 -9.00
C SER A 26 -10.58 0.53 -7.49
N LEU A 27 -10.69 1.81 -7.12
CA LEU A 27 -10.93 2.19 -5.72
C LEU A 27 -12.35 1.79 -5.34
N LYS A 28 -12.48 1.03 -4.26
CA LYS A 28 -13.77 0.50 -3.79
C LYS A 28 -14.35 1.33 -2.66
N SER A 29 -13.53 1.73 -1.71
CA SER A 29 -14.00 2.42 -0.51
C SER A 29 -12.92 3.35 0.04
N CYS A 30 -13.33 4.54 0.47
CA CYS A 30 -12.45 5.49 1.15
C CYS A 30 -12.90 5.68 2.59
N PHE A 31 -11.94 5.75 3.49
CA PHE A 31 -12.17 5.93 4.91
C PHE A 31 -11.51 7.23 5.34
N LEU A 32 -12.29 8.12 5.96
CA LEU A 32 -11.78 9.28 6.68
C LEU A 32 -11.57 8.88 8.14
N ILE A 33 -10.36 9.07 8.62
CA ILE A 33 -9.97 8.58 9.94
C ILE A 33 -9.37 9.74 10.74
N HIS A 34 -10.04 10.09 11.83
CA HIS A 34 -9.67 11.22 12.69
C HIS A 34 -8.69 10.81 13.78
N HIS A 35 -7.73 11.68 14.07
CA HIS A 35 -6.90 11.59 15.27
C HIS A 35 -7.76 11.80 16.55
N PRO A 36 -7.49 11.14 17.69
CA PRO A 36 -6.48 10.10 17.95
C PRO A 36 -6.98 8.67 17.72
N ARG A 37 -8.17 8.50 17.13
CA ARG A 37 -8.89 7.20 17.05
C ARG A 37 -8.14 6.09 16.29
N LEU A 38 -7.03 6.42 15.64
CA LEU A 38 -6.15 5.54 14.88
C LEU A 38 -5.01 4.92 15.68
N GLN A 39 -4.50 5.57 16.73
CA GLN A 39 -3.34 5.02 17.45
C GLN A 39 -3.66 3.67 18.10
N ASP A 40 -4.93 3.45 18.46
CA ASP A 40 -5.40 2.21 19.10
C ASP A 40 -6.05 1.22 18.13
N LYS A 41 -6.17 1.56 16.84
CA LYS A 41 -6.83 0.71 15.84
C LYS A 41 -5.98 0.53 14.59
N THR A 42 -5.49 -0.69 14.44
CA THR A 42 -4.81 -1.16 13.24
C THR A 42 -5.84 -1.52 12.16
N TYR A 43 -5.82 -0.80 11.04
CA TYR A 43 -6.70 -1.06 9.90
C TYR A 43 -5.99 -1.97 8.90
N ARG A 44 -6.65 -3.07 8.50
CA ARG A 44 -6.13 -3.98 7.48
C ARG A 44 -6.52 -3.49 6.10
N LEU A 45 -5.53 -3.32 5.24
CA LEU A 45 -5.75 -2.92 3.85
C LEU A 45 -5.99 -4.16 2.99
N GLN A 46 -6.65 -3.95 1.85
CA GLN A 46 -6.79 -4.98 0.83
C GLN A 46 -5.47 -5.12 0.05
N ASN A 47 -5.52 -5.58 -1.21
CA ASN A 47 -4.31 -5.71 -2.02
C ASN A 47 -3.74 -4.35 -2.44
N THR A 48 -4.60 -3.38 -2.78
CA THR A 48 -4.19 -2.06 -3.28
C THR A 48 -4.83 -0.95 -2.45
N PHE A 49 -4.09 0.13 -2.21
CA PHE A 49 -4.63 1.32 -1.56
C PHE A 49 -3.96 2.60 -2.05
N VAL A 50 -4.62 3.74 -1.79
CA VAL A 50 -4.11 5.08 -2.03
C VAL A 50 -4.25 5.92 -0.77
N VAL A 51 -3.20 6.66 -0.42
CA VAL A 51 -3.23 7.65 0.67
C VAL A 51 -3.73 8.97 0.10
N GLY A 52 -4.96 9.35 0.44
CA GLY A 52 -5.58 10.59 -0.05
C GLY A 52 -5.18 11.83 0.75
N SER A 53 -4.90 11.68 2.04
CA SER A 53 -4.48 12.80 2.90
C SER A 53 -3.74 12.32 4.15
N GLY A 54 -2.98 13.23 4.76
CA GLY A 54 -2.29 13.01 6.03
C GLY A 54 -1.03 12.15 5.86
N ARG A 55 -0.54 11.63 6.99
CA ARG A 55 0.65 10.79 7.06
C ARG A 55 0.34 9.55 7.87
N LEU A 56 0.93 8.41 7.50
CA LEU A 56 0.70 7.14 8.18
C LEU A 56 1.95 6.28 8.22
N ASN A 57 1.99 5.36 9.18
CA ASN A 57 2.97 4.28 9.23
C ASN A 57 2.27 3.01 8.73
N LEU A 58 2.76 2.46 7.63
CA LEU A 58 2.36 1.17 7.08
C LEU A 58 3.25 0.08 7.67
N TYR A 59 2.63 -0.95 8.22
CA TYR A 59 3.28 -2.20 8.61
C TYR A 59 2.97 -3.27 7.56
N VAL A 60 4.01 -3.79 6.92
CA VAL A 60 3.94 -4.90 5.98
C VAL A 60 4.46 -6.13 6.69
N ILE A 61 3.56 -7.09 6.92
CA ILE A 61 3.76 -8.24 7.78
C ILE A 61 3.79 -9.48 6.89
N PRO A 62 4.84 -10.33 6.96
CA PRO A 62 4.91 -11.53 6.15
C PRO A 62 3.82 -12.52 6.54
N SER A 63 3.22 -13.16 5.55
CA SER A 63 2.29 -14.28 5.77
C SER A 63 3.05 -15.52 6.25
N PHE A 64 2.30 -16.56 6.63
CA PHE A 64 2.88 -17.85 7.00
C PHE A 64 3.78 -18.43 5.89
N LEU A 65 3.50 -18.12 4.62
CA LEU A 65 4.26 -18.64 3.48
C LEU A 65 5.66 -18.05 3.34
N CYS A 66 5.94 -16.86 3.89
CA CYS A 66 7.29 -16.26 3.85
C CYS A 66 7.89 -15.93 5.22
N ARG A 67 7.20 -16.15 6.34
CA ARG A 67 7.67 -15.70 7.67
C ARG A 67 9.07 -16.19 8.09
N GLU A 68 9.56 -17.29 7.52
CA GLU A 68 10.92 -17.79 7.81
C GLU A 68 12.03 -17.02 7.07
N HIS A 69 11.69 -16.38 5.95
CA HIS A 69 12.64 -15.66 5.09
C HIS A 69 12.41 -14.14 5.08
N CYS A 70 11.22 -13.71 5.45
CA CYS A 70 10.76 -12.34 5.42
C CYS A 70 10.63 -11.79 6.85
N LYS A 71 10.87 -10.47 7.01
CA LYS A 71 10.62 -9.74 8.27
C LYS A 71 9.52 -8.71 8.09
N THR A 72 8.84 -8.36 9.17
CA THR A 72 7.96 -7.19 9.20
C THR A 72 8.78 -5.94 8.92
N LEU A 73 8.25 -5.09 8.05
CA LEU A 73 8.85 -3.81 7.70
C LEU A 73 7.83 -2.69 7.92
N MET A 74 8.34 -1.54 8.32
CA MET A 74 7.55 -0.32 8.52
C MET A 74 7.94 0.69 7.45
N VAL A 75 6.95 1.28 6.79
CA VAL A 75 7.13 2.31 5.76
C VAL A 75 6.32 3.53 6.17
N GLU A 76 6.92 4.71 6.09
CA GLU A 76 6.19 5.96 6.27
C GLU A 76 5.58 6.36 4.92
N LEU A 77 4.28 6.69 4.91
CA LEU A 77 3.56 7.13 3.72
C LEU A 77 2.90 8.49 3.96
N GLU A 78 2.69 9.22 2.88
CA GLU A 78 2.03 10.52 2.82
C GLU A 78 1.02 10.62 1.68
N ALA A 79 0.33 11.76 1.60
CA ALA A 79 -0.69 12.00 0.59
C ALA A 79 -0.12 11.88 -0.83
N GLY A 80 -0.77 11.05 -1.66
CA GLY A 80 -0.35 10.75 -3.02
C GLY A 80 0.34 9.39 -3.17
N ASP A 81 0.77 8.77 -2.07
CA ASP A 81 1.36 7.43 -2.12
C ASP A 81 0.35 6.35 -2.48
N ILE A 82 0.81 5.38 -3.27
CA ILE A 82 0.02 4.24 -3.74
C ILE A 82 0.74 2.97 -3.33
N GLY A 83 0.03 2.09 -2.62
CA GLY A 83 0.56 0.81 -2.20
C GLY A 83 -0.13 -0.36 -2.90
N PHE A 84 0.67 -1.35 -3.28
CA PHE A 84 0.20 -2.65 -3.74
C PHE A 84 0.92 -3.75 -2.95
N THR A 85 0.19 -4.76 -2.53
CA THR A 85 0.72 -5.94 -1.85
C THR A 85 0.03 -7.21 -2.31
N ASN A 86 0.84 -8.23 -2.59
CA ASN A 86 0.33 -9.57 -2.84
C ASN A 86 -0.11 -10.20 -1.51
N VAL A 87 -1.42 -10.38 -1.35
CA VAL A 87 -2.07 -10.84 -0.12
C VAL A 87 -1.75 -12.29 0.25
N ASP A 88 -1.25 -13.09 -0.68
CA ASP A 88 -0.82 -14.47 -0.41
C ASP A 88 0.47 -14.47 0.44
N TYR A 89 1.34 -13.48 0.24
CA TYR A 89 2.65 -13.39 0.89
C TYR A 89 2.73 -12.33 1.99
N TRP A 90 1.86 -11.32 1.94
CA TRP A 90 1.95 -10.15 2.82
C TRP A 90 0.58 -9.70 3.31
N ALA A 91 0.51 -9.36 4.60
CA ALA A 91 -0.60 -8.63 5.18
C ALA A 91 -0.15 -7.18 5.46
N THR A 92 -1.01 -6.22 5.15
CA THR A 92 -0.72 -4.81 5.34
C THR A 92 -1.67 -4.21 6.36
N SER A 93 -1.12 -3.35 7.19
CA SER A 93 -1.91 -2.59 8.14
C SER A 93 -1.29 -1.23 8.40
N PHE A 94 -2.06 -0.27 8.88
CA PHE A 94 -1.53 1.07 9.13
C PHE A 94 -2.11 1.73 10.38
N ASN A 95 -1.33 2.69 10.89
CA ASN A 95 -1.71 3.63 11.94
C ASN A 95 -1.41 5.06 11.46
N SER A 96 -2.19 6.05 11.91
CA SER A 96 -1.92 7.46 11.56
C SER A 96 -0.67 8.00 12.25
N ARG A 97 0.01 8.89 11.54
CA ARG A 97 1.14 9.65 12.06
C ARG A 97 0.80 11.14 12.04
N GLY A 98 0.76 11.75 13.22
CA GLY A 98 0.39 13.16 13.38
C GLY A 98 -1.07 13.39 13.76
N SER A 99 -1.46 14.66 13.87
CA SER A 99 -2.77 15.10 14.35
C SER A 99 -3.81 15.35 13.26
N GLU A 100 -3.39 15.33 12.00
CA GLU A 100 -4.26 15.57 10.85
C GLU A 100 -5.14 14.35 10.54
N PRO A 101 -6.37 14.54 10.04
CA PRO A 101 -7.19 13.45 9.54
C PRO A 101 -6.51 12.73 8.36
N VAL A 102 -6.55 11.41 8.38
CA VAL A 102 -6.00 10.55 7.34
C VAL A 102 -7.14 10.04 6.48
N VAL A 103 -6.97 10.14 5.15
CA VAL A 103 -7.87 9.48 4.19
C VAL A 103 -7.11 8.36 3.51
N VAL A 104 -7.62 7.14 3.61
CA VAL A 104 -7.11 5.98 2.86
C VAL A 104 -8.23 5.39 2.04
N CYS A 105 -7.97 5.17 0.76
CA CYS A 105 -8.88 4.49 -0.15
C CYS A 105 -8.36 3.09 -0.46
N ASP A 106 -9.12 2.08 -0.08
CA ASP A 106 -8.88 0.69 -0.46
C ASP A 106 -9.43 0.43 -1.86
N GLY A 107 -8.71 -0.39 -2.60
CA GLY A 107 -9.11 -0.88 -3.91
C GLY A 107 -8.83 -2.37 -4.07
N SER A 108 -9.18 -2.87 -5.23
CA SER A 108 -8.70 -4.17 -5.68
C SER A 108 -8.15 -4.06 -7.09
N ALA A 109 -7.14 -4.88 -7.36
CA ALA A 109 -6.81 -5.27 -8.71
C ALA A 109 -8.08 -5.80 -9.41
N GLY A 110 -8.32 -5.35 -10.64
CA GLY A 110 -9.27 -5.99 -11.56
C GLY A 110 -8.70 -7.27 -12.16
#